data_AF-A0A923TSQ4-F1
#
_entry.id   AF-A0A923TSQ4-F1
#
_cell.length_a   1.000
_cell.length_b   1.000
_cell.length_c   1.000
_cell.angle_alpha   90.00
_cell.angle_beta   90.00
_cell.angle_gamma   90.00
#
_symmetry.space_group_name_H-M   'P 1'
#
loop_
_entity.id
_entity.type
_entity.pdbx_description
1 polymer ?
#
loop_
_entity_poly.entity_id
_entity_poly.type
_entity_poly.pdbx_seq_one_letter_code
_entity_poly.pdbx_strand_id
1 'polypeptide(L)'
;MNQLANDQISSGRHLSYWLYSEMMLLEFESLNADIETDVVIVGAGIAGLSVAYQLVQSGKKVVVVEDGFVGSGETGRTTAHLTNALDDRYYRLNKVFGEEKAKLIAKSHTDAIDFIEHVVQKENIKCDFTRLNGYLFLHPSDKTESINKEFEAAKNAGIDVEKLQNVPGILNEKGECVEFKNQAQFHPLKYLNGLCKAILDKGGKIYTQTHAKDINGDGIKTGDGFTIKAGYIVVATNAPVNSKYILPMKQFAYRTYVIGAKIKKDSIPMALWWDTGDHNANASIPPYHYVRIQPMNDEFDLLICGGEDHATGLADAEKIAEEQRYKLLENWARERFPMEEVIYHWSGQVMEPIDCMAYIGKNPMDKDNIFIVTGDSGNGMTHGSLAGMLISDLINGKENIYENIYDPSRMKLRGIGVFFKEFVGGLFSYLQNKSSDTIKDISELSKDEGKIFEWQGKKCGIYRDKDDYLHIVDAECTHLKCIIKWNNDEKSWDCPCHGSRFTPDGKVINGPANVDLPHHVEKLDNGF
;
A
#
# COMPACT_ATOMS: atom_id res chain seq x y z
N MET A 1 -12.33 -26.00 -7.42
CA MET A 1 -12.65 -24.56 -7.58
C MET A 1 -12.06 -23.87 -6.39
N ASN A 2 -11.00 -23.10 -6.60
CA ASN A 2 -10.27 -22.39 -5.56
C ASN A 2 -11.21 -21.41 -4.85
N GLN A 3 -11.45 -21.59 -3.55
CA GLN A 3 -11.92 -20.50 -2.66
C GLN A 3 -10.97 -19.27 -2.74
N LEU A 4 -9.76 -19.44 -3.28
CA LEU A 4 -8.69 -18.45 -3.47
C LEU A 4 -8.97 -17.38 -4.54
N ALA A 5 -10.05 -17.51 -5.32
CA ALA A 5 -10.48 -16.51 -6.31
C ALA A 5 -11.74 -15.75 -5.85
N ASN A 6 -11.97 -15.67 -4.53
CA ASN A 6 -12.97 -14.74 -4.02
C ASN A 6 -12.35 -13.34 -4.01
N ASP A 7 -12.71 -12.53 -5.01
CA ASP A 7 -12.28 -11.13 -5.20
C ASP A 7 -12.61 -10.24 -3.99
N GLN A 8 -13.33 -10.76 -2.98
CA GLN A 8 -13.69 -10.09 -1.73
C GLN A 8 -12.62 -10.22 -0.64
N ILE A 9 -11.67 -11.15 -0.74
CA ILE A 9 -10.71 -11.43 0.35
C ILE A 9 -9.43 -10.58 0.22
N SER A 10 -9.02 -10.25 -1.00
CA SER A 10 -7.86 -9.39 -1.27
C SER A 10 -8.28 -8.07 -1.90
N SER A 11 -7.43 -7.05 -1.80
CA SER A 11 -7.64 -5.75 -2.44
C SER A 11 -7.45 -5.77 -3.97
N GLY A 12 -7.73 -6.89 -4.64
CA GLY A 12 -7.70 -7.00 -6.10
C GLY A 12 -7.74 -8.45 -6.58
N ARG A 13 -8.17 -8.62 -7.83
CA ARG A 13 -8.40 -9.89 -8.52
C ARG A 13 -7.10 -10.64 -8.82
N HIS A 14 -6.03 -9.92 -9.18
CA HIS A 14 -4.74 -10.58 -9.47
C HIS A 14 -4.05 -10.99 -8.19
N LEU A 15 -3.68 -12.28 -8.09
CA LEU A 15 -2.92 -12.80 -6.96
C LEU A 15 -1.43 -12.48 -7.16
N SER A 16 -0.85 -11.81 -6.17
CA SER A 16 0.61 -11.63 -6.11
C SER A 16 1.32 -12.96 -5.88
N TYR A 17 2.62 -12.99 -6.18
CA TYR A 17 3.48 -14.13 -5.82
C TYR A 17 3.35 -14.49 -4.33
N TRP A 18 3.27 -13.49 -3.44
CA TRP A 18 3.21 -13.70 -2.00
C TRP A 18 1.93 -14.42 -1.58
N LEU A 19 0.78 -13.97 -2.09
CA LEU A 19 -0.51 -14.57 -1.78
C LEU A 19 -0.59 -15.98 -2.38
N TYR A 20 -0.08 -16.16 -3.59
CA TYR A 20 -0.03 -17.49 -4.20
C TYR A 20 0.82 -18.48 -3.39
N SER A 21 1.94 -18.05 -2.80
CA SER A 21 2.84 -18.93 -2.05
C SER A 21 2.38 -19.26 -0.62
N GLU A 22 1.62 -18.39 0.05
CA GLU A 22 1.40 -18.51 1.51
C GLU A 22 -0.05 -18.26 2.01
N MET A 23 -1.03 -17.90 1.15
CA MET A 23 -2.31 -17.31 1.61
C MET A 23 -3.17 -18.18 2.54
N MET A 24 -3.13 -19.52 2.44
CA MET A 24 -3.95 -20.37 3.32
C MET A 24 -3.41 -20.51 4.75
N LEU A 25 -2.16 -20.10 5.02
CA LEU A 25 -1.56 -20.21 6.35
C LEU A 25 -1.97 -19.08 7.30
N LEU A 26 -2.80 -18.15 6.82
CA LEU A 26 -3.04 -16.84 7.42
C LEU A 26 -4.54 -16.59 7.68
N GLU A 27 -5.33 -17.66 7.70
CA GLU A 27 -6.74 -17.68 8.10
C GLU A 27 -6.89 -18.10 9.58
N PHE A 28 -7.76 -17.40 10.30
CA PHE A 28 -8.13 -17.62 11.69
C PHE A 28 -9.65 -17.65 11.86
N GLU A 29 -10.13 -18.02 13.04
CA GLU A 29 -11.55 -18.03 13.33
C GLU A 29 -12.14 -16.60 13.23
N SER A 30 -13.38 -16.48 12.76
CA SER A 30 -14.14 -15.23 12.87
C SER A 30 -14.59 -14.98 14.30
N LEU A 31 -14.71 -13.71 14.69
CA LEU A 31 -15.26 -13.36 15.99
C LEU A 31 -16.72 -13.81 16.09
N ASN A 32 -17.06 -14.55 17.14
CA ASN A 32 -18.40 -15.13 17.34
C ASN A 32 -19.02 -14.83 18.71
N ALA A 33 -18.40 -13.93 19.48
CA ALA A 33 -18.87 -13.50 20.78
C ALA A 33 -18.33 -12.11 21.13
N ASP A 34 -19.03 -11.43 22.04
CA ASP A 34 -18.53 -10.19 22.63
C ASP A 34 -17.32 -10.45 23.53
N ILE A 35 -16.29 -9.61 23.44
CA ILE A 35 -15.06 -9.74 24.24
C ILE A 35 -14.56 -8.39 24.75
N GLU A 36 -13.70 -8.42 25.77
CA GLU A 36 -13.02 -7.24 26.32
C GLU A 36 -11.50 -7.50 26.31
N THR A 37 -10.72 -6.46 26.00
CA THR A 37 -9.26 -6.53 25.88
C THR A 37 -8.61 -5.20 26.29
N ASP A 38 -7.29 -5.16 26.48
CA ASP A 38 -6.60 -3.89 26.73
C ASP A 38 -6.50 -3.08 25.44
N VAL A 39 -6.14 -3.74 24.33
CA VAL A 39 -5.98 -3.13 23.01
C VAL A 39 -6.68 -3.96 21.94
N VAL A 40 -7.45 -3.29 21.08
CA VAL A 40 -7.97 -3.86 19.82
C VAL A 40 -7.29 -3.18 18.64
N ILE A 41 -6.85 -3.98 17.67
CA ILE A 41 -6.16 -3.54 16.46
C ILE A 41 -7.02 -3.94 15.27
N VAL A 42 -7.35 -2.96 14.41
CA VAL A 42 -8.13 -3.15 13.19
C VAL A 42 -7.19 -3.13 11.99
N GLY A 43 -7.08 -4.26 11.31
CA GLY A 43 -6.16 -4.52 10.20
C GLY A 43 -4.98 -5.39 10.63
N ALA A 44 -4.80 -6.54 9.98
CA ALA A 44 -3.72 -7.49 10.21
C ALA A 44 -2.67 -7.48 9.08
N GLY A 45 -2.38 -6.29 8.53
CA GLY A 45 -1.20 -6.06 7.70
C GLY A 45 0.08 -5.90 8.54
N ILE A 46 1.19 -5.54 7.88
CA ILE A 46 2.49 -5.32 8.53
C ILE A 46 2.43 -4.31 9.69
N ALA A 47 1.66 -3.24 9.53
CA ALA A 47 1.47 -2.22 10.56
C ALA A 47 0.77 -2.78 11.81
N GLY A 48 -0.42 -3.36 11.64
CA GLY A 48 -1.21 -3.87 12.75
C GLY A 48 -0.51 -5.00 13.51
N LEU A 49 0.12 -5.94 12.79
CA LEU A 49 0.85 -7.04 13.43
C LEU A 49 2.15 -6.60 14.11
N SER A 50 2.83 -5.57 13.60
CA SER A 50 4.00 -5.01 14.29
C SER A 50 3.62 -4.35 15.62
N VAL A 51 2.49 -3.62 15.65
CA VAL A 51 1.92 -3.05 16.88
C VAL A 51 1.47 -4.16 17.83
N ALA A 52 0.75 -5.16 17.33
CA ALA A 52 0.29 -6.28 18.13
C ALA A 52 1.45 -7.00 18.80
N TYR A 53 2.49 -7.33 18.02
CA TYR A 53 3.70 -7.99 18.51
C TYR A 53 4.37 -7.18 19.62
N GLN A 54 4.59 -5.87 19.45
CA GLN A 54 5.22 -5.05 20.49
C GLN A 54 4.39 -4.97 21.78
N LEU A 55 3.06 -4.88 21.66
CA LEU A 55 2.16 -4.77 22.81
C LEU A 55 2.02 -6.07 23.60
N VAL A 56 1.96 -7.22 22.95
CA VAL A 56 1.96 -8.51 23.68
C VAL A 56 3.30 -8.74 24.39
N GLN A 57 4.42 -8.26 23.83
CA GLN A 57 5.72 -8.34 24.49
C GLN A 57 5.80 -7.42 25.72
N SER A 58 5.04 -6.33 25.75
CA SER A 58 4.87 -5.47 26.93
C SER A 58 3.78 -5.96 27.90
N GLY A 59 3.21 -7.14 27.67
CA GLY A 59 2.26 -7.81 28.56
C GLY A 59 0.80 -7.34 28.44
N LYS A 60 0.45 -6.60 27.38
CA LYS A 60 -0.94 -6.18 27.12
C LYS A 60 -1.76 -7.35 26.57
N LYS A 61 -3.05 -7.39 26.91
CA LYS A 61 -4.03 -8.23 26.20
C LYS A 61 -4.36 -7.57 24.88
N VAL A 62 -4.09 -8.27 23.78
CA VAL A 62 -4.24 -7.74 22.42
C VAL A 62 -5.19 -8.62 21.63
N VAL A 63 -6.12 -7.98 20.93
CA VAL A 63 -6.95 -8.60 19.90
C VAL A 63 -6.69 -7.89 18.58
N VAL A 64 -6.42 -8.66 17.53
CA VAL A 64 -6.34 -8.17 16.15
C VAL A 64 -7.57 -8.67 15.39
N VAL A 65 -8.21 -7.79 14.63
CA VAL A 65 -9.28 -8.15 13.68
C VAL A 65 -8.89 -7.76 12.27
N GLU A 66 -9.24 -8.60 11.31
CA GLU A 66 -9.01 -8.42 9.88
C GLU A 66 -10.28 -8.79 9.11
N ASP A 67 -10.60 -8.01 8.09
CA ASP A 67 -11.78 -8.22 7.25
C ASP A 67 -11.56 -9.36 6.25
N GLY A 68 -10.35 -9.47 5.69
CA GLY A 68 -9.93 -10.58 4.85
C GLY A 68 -9.14 -11.63 5.64
N PHE A 69 -8.01 -12.07 5.08
CA PHE A 69 -7.01 -12.88 5.76
C PHE A 69 -5.83 -12.02 6.19
N VAL A 70 -4.99 -12.52 7.10
CA VAL A 70 -3.79 -11.79 7.50
C VAL A 70 -2.94 -11.45 6.26
N GLY A 71 -2.61 -10.17 6.11
CA GLY A 71 -1.83 -9.67 4.98
C GLY A 71 -2.53 -9.67 3.62
N SER A 72 -3.84 -9.94 3.52
CA SER A 72 -4.54 -10.01 2.23
C SER A 72 -4.77 -8.67 1.53
N GLY A 73 -4.61 -7.56 2.25
CA GLY A 73 -4.56 -6.20 1.70
C GLY A 73 -3.19 -5.84 1.11
N GLU A 74 -2.78 -4.57 1.25
CA GLU A 74 -1.60 -4.04 0.56
C GLU A 74 -0.25 -4.66 0.99
N THR A 75 -0.16 -5.23 2.20
CA THR A 75 1.03 -6.02 2.60
C THR A 75 1.22 -7.24 1.69
N GLY A 76 0.15 -7.82 1.17
CA GLY A 76 0.18 -8.91 0.19
C GLY A 76 0.39 -8.44 -1.25
N ARG A 77 0.42 -7.14 -1.53
CA ARG A 77 0.53 -6.57 -2.91
C ARG A 77 1.77 -5.71 -3.14
N THR A 78 2.56 -5.50 -2.11
CA THR A 78 3.89 -4.87 -2.14
C THR A 78 4.95 -5.62 -2.98
N THR A 79 6.12 -5.02 -3.18
CA THR A 79 7.37 -5.73 -3.55
C THR A 79 8.28 -6.01 -2.35
N ALA A 80 7.91 -5.57 -1.14
CA ALA A 80 8.60 -5.84 0.13
C ALA A 80 10.06 -5.37 0.17
N HIS A 81 10.31 -4.17 -0.32
CA HIS A 81 11.56 -3.45 -0.06
C HIS A 81 11.61 -3.03 1.42
N LEU A 82 12.73 -3.27 2.09
CA LEU A 82 13.02 -2.76 3.44
C LEU A 82 14.15 -1.74 3.34
N THR A 83 13.80 -0.46 3.23
CA THR A 83 14.76 0.59 2.87
C THR A 83 14.74 1.77 3.82
N ASN A 84 15.92 2.36 3.99
CA ASN A 84 16.09 3.74 4.41
C ASN A 84 16.46 4.64 3.22
N ALA A 85 16.57 4.09 2.00
CA ALA A 85 16.44 4.86 0.76
C ALA A 85 14.96 5.15 0.51
N LEU A 86 14.53 6.38 0.79
CA LEU A 86 13.12 6.76 0.78
C LEU A 86 12.67 7.23 -0.60
N ASP A 87 11.40 6.97 -0.91
CA ASP A 87 10.85 7.19 -2.26
C ASP A 87 10.78 8.68 -2.58
N ASP A 88 10.44 9.50 -1.57
CA ASP A 88 10.40 10.95 -1.64
C ASP A 88 11.77 11.65 -1.71
N ARG A 89 12.88 10.93 -1.56
CA ARG A 89 14.27 11.46 -1.60
C ARG A 89 14.63 12.39 -0.44
N TYR A 90 15.82 12.22 0.12
CA TYR A 90 16.32 13.03 1.22
C TYR A 90 16.43 14.52 0.90
N TYR A 91 16.73 14.89 -0.34
CA TYR A 91 16.78 16.31 -0.69
C TYR A 91 15.40 16.99 -0.61
N ARG A 92 14.29 16.25 -0.86
CA ARG A 92 12.93 16.79 -0.66
C ARG A 92 12.59 16.81 0.82
N LEU A 93 12.91 15.75 1.56
CA LEU A 93 12.70 15.69 3.02
C LEU A 93 13.42 16.84 3.74
N ASN A 94 14.65 17.18 3.35
CA ASN A 94 15.37 18.35 3.87
C ASN A 94 14.61 19.67 3.63
N LYS A 95 13.97 19.83 2.46
CA LYS A 95 13.20 21.03 2.13
C LYS A 95 11.92 21.14 2.97
N VAL A 96 11.27 20.02 3.27
CA VAL A 96 9.98 19.97 3.99
C VAL A 96 10.20 20.02 5.51
N PHE A 97 11.12 19.19 6.03
CA PHE A 97 11.30 18.99 7.46
C PHE A 97 12.54 19.67 8.05
N GLY A 98 13.48 20.09 7.21
CA GLY A 98 14.80 20.53 7.64
C GLY A 98 15.74 19.37 7.94
N GLU A 99 17.05 19.64 7.90
CA GLU A 99 18.10 18.62 7.98
C GLU A 99 18.06 17.78 9.27
N GLU A 100 17.80 18.42 10.43
CA GLU A 100 17.78 17.71 11.71
C GLU A 100 16.64 16.69 11.79
N LYS A 101 15.46 17.02 11.24
CA LYS A 101 14.35 16.06 11.17
C LYS A 101 14.59 15.00 10.09
N ALA A 102 15.22 15.35 8.98
CA ALA A 102 15.60 14.37 7.95
C ALA A 102 16.57 13.32 8.49
N LYS A 103 17.51 13.70 9.38
CA LYS A 103 18.36 12.73 10.11
C LYS A 103 17.55 11.79 11.00
N LEU A 104 16.54 12.30 11.71
CA LEU A 104 15.66 11.46 12.52
C LEU A 104 14.79 10.54 11.66
N ILE A 105 14.35 10.99 10.49
CA ILE A 105 13.63 10.17 9.50
C ILE A 105 14.55 9.06 8.95
N ALA A 106 15.78 9.39 8.56
CA ALA A 106 16.79 8.40 8.17
C ALA A 106 17.00 7.33 9.26
N LYS A 107 17.11 7.79 10.50
CA LYS A 107 17.29 6.93 11.66
C LYS A 107 16.07 6.04 11.92
N SER A 108 14.85 6.56 11.85
CA SER A 108 13.64 5.78 12.14
C SER A 108 13.45 4.61 11.18
N HIS A 109 13.77 4.80 9.89
CA HIS A 109 13.73 3.71 8.90
C HIS A 109 14.85 2.70 9.12
N THR A 110 16.05 3.15 9.47
CA THR A 110 17.16 2.25 9.82
C THR A 110 16.79 1.40 11.04
N ASP A 111 16.28 2.02 12.10
CA ASP A 111 15.81 1.35 13.30
C ASP A 111 14.66 0.36 13.01
N ALA A 112 13.78 0.67 12.05
CA ALA A 112 12.71 -0.23 11.64
C ALA A 112 13.25 -1.49 10.95
N ILE A 113 14.29 -1.37 10.10
CA ILE A 113 14.93 -2.55 9.48
C ILE A 113 15.65 -3.37 10.54
N ASP A 114 16.38 -2.73 11.46
CA ASP A 114 17.08 -3.38 12.58
C ASP A 114 16.09 -4.11 13.51
N PHE A 115 14.93 -3.50 13.74
CA PHE A 115 13.85 -4.12 14.50
C PHE A 115 13.33 -5.40 13.83
N ILE A 116 13.04 -5.36 12.52
CA ILE A 116 12.60 -6.55 11.78
C ILE A 116 13.66 -7.65 11.86
N GLU A 117 14.93 -7.31 11.61
CA GLU A 117 16.04 -8.26 11.72
C GLU A 117 16.11 -8.90 13.11
N HIS A 118 16.00 -8.10 14.17
CA HIS A 118 15.97 -8.57 15.54
C HIS A 118 14.80 -9.53 15.80
N VAL A 119 13.59 -9.20 15.32
CA VAL A 119 12.41 -10.06 15.47
C VAL A 119 12.60 -11.38 14.72
N VAL A 120 13.09 -11.33 13.49
CA VAL A 120 13.39 -12.52 12.68
C VAL A 120 14.35 -13.46 13.42
N GLN A 121 15.40 -12.91 14.02
CA GLN A 121 16.38 -13.69 14.80
C GLN A 121 15.77 -14.24 16.11
N LYS A 122 15.11 -13.37 16.88
CA LYS A 122 14.56 -13.70 18.21
C LYS A 122 13.48 -14.77 18.13
N GLU A 123 12.56 -14.63 17.19
CA GLU A 123 11.41 -15.54 17.01
C GLU A 123 11.73 -16.68 15.99
N ASN A 124 12.96 -16.72 15.48
CA ASN A 124 13.47 -17.70 14.50
C ASN A 124 12.56 -17.84 13.26
N ILE A 125 12.15 -16.71 12.69
CA ILE A 125 11.23 -16.64 11.57
C ILE A 125 11.99 -16.96 10.27
N LYS A 126 11.52 -17.94 9.50
CA LYS A 126 12.09 -18.30 8.19
C LYS A 126 11.40 -17.54 7.07
N CYS A 127 11.71 -16.24 6.96
CA CYS A 127 11.08 -15.33 5.98
C CYS A 127 12.06 -14.78 4.94
N ASP A 128 13.13 -15.51 4.63
CA ASP A 128 14.10 -15.13 3.59
C ASP A 128 14.70 -13.72 3.81
N PHE A 129 14.83 -13.29 5.08
CA PHE A 129 15.41 -11.99 5.41
C PHE A 129 16.88 -11.95 4.99
N THR A 130 17.28 -10.90 4.28
CA THR A 130 18.68 -10.65 3.95
C THR A 130 18.98 -9.16 3.94
N ARG A 131 20.15 -8.79 4.49
CA ARG A 131 20.76 -7.48 4.27
C ARG A 131 21.41 -7.45 2.89
N LEU A 132 21.28 -6.33 2.19
CA LEU A 132 21.84 -6.13 0.86
C LEU A 132 21.94 -4.62 0.53
N ASN A 133 22.53 -4.29 -0.61
CA ASN A 133 22.67 -2.91 -1.07
C ASN A 133 21.58 -2.54 -2.09
N GLY A 134 21.17 -1.28 -2.06
CA GLY A 134 20.25 -0.69 -3.02
C GLY A 134 20.94 0.30 -3.95
N TYR A 135 20.43 0.48 -5.17
CA TYR A 135 21.03 1.37 -6.16
C TYR A 135 19.99 2.31 -6.76
N LEU A 136 20.15 3.61 -6.50
CA LEU A 136 19.44 4.69 -7.19
C LEU A 136 20.18 5.07 -8.46
N PHE A 137 19.53 4.95 -9.62
CA PHE A 137 20.10 5.34 -10.90
C PHE A 137 19.18 6.29 -11.68
N LEU A 138 19.71 6.91 -12.73
CA LEU A 138 19.03 7.98 -13.44
C LEU A 138 18.01 7.42 -14.46
N HIS A 139 16.78 7.92 -14.43
CA HIS A 139 15.85 7.71 -15.54
C HIS A 139 16.26 8.62 -16.73
N PRO A 140 16.12 8.19 -18.01
CA PRO A 140 16.55 8.98 -19.17
C PRO A 140 15.95 10.39 -19.29
N SER A 141 14.81 10.66 -18.64
CA SER A 141 14.18 11.98 -18.61
C SER A 141 14.78 12.95 -17.58
N ASP A 142 15.58 12.45 -16.64
CA ASP A 142 16.15 13.21 -15.53
C ASP A 142 17.61 13.61 -15.80
N LYS A 143 18.21 14.34 -14.86
CA LYS A 143 19.57 14.90 -14.96
C LYS A 143 20.43 14.43 -13.78
N THR A 144 21.73 14.25 -14.02
CA THR A 144 22.73 13.87 -13.01
C THR A 144 22.74 14.79 -11.77
N GLU A 145 22.23 16.02 -11.87
CA GLU A 145 22.04 16.92 -10.73
C GLU A 145 21.14 16.30 -9.65
N SER A 146 20.11 15.53 -10.01
CA SER A 146 19.20 14.84 -9.09
C SER A 146 19.95 13.77 -8.27
N ILE A 147 20.78 12.96 -8.91
CA ILE A 147 21.67 11.98 -8.26
C ILE A 147 22.64 12.65 -7.28
N ASN A 148 23.24 13.76 -7.70
CA ASN A 148 24.18 14.52 -6.85
C ASN A 148 23.48 15.13 -5.62
N LYS A 149 22.29 15.71 -5.81
CA LYS A 149 21.49 16.26 -4.71
C LYS A 149 21.11 15.17 -3.71
N GLU A 150 20.68 14.02 -4.20
CA GLU A 150 20.26 12.94 -3.33
C GLU A 150 21.43 12.33 -2.55
N PHE A 151 22.57 12.11 -3.20
CA PHE A 151 23.77 11.63 -2.52
C PHE A 151 24.17 12.55 -1.35
N GLU A 152 24.28 13.86 -1.59
CA GLU A 152 24.68 14.79 -0.53
C GLU A 152 23.62 14.85 0.59
N ALA A 153 22.34 14.85 0.24
CA ALA A 153 21.26 14.89 1.21
C ALA A 153 21.20 13.62 2.07
N ALA A 154 21.30 12.44 1.47
CA ALA A 154 21.30 11.15 2.16
C ALA A 154 22.52 11.01 3.09
N LYS A 155 23.71 11.40 2.59
CA LYS A 155 24.94 11.43 3.39
C LYS A 155 24.82 12.36 4.60
N ASN A 156 24.25 13.55 4.41
CA ASN A 156 24.02 14.51 5.50
C ASN A 156 22.95 14.04 6.49
N ALA A 157 21.99 13.24 6.03
CA ALA A 157 21.00 12.57 6.88
C ALA A 157 21.61 11.40 7.70
N GLY A 158 22.87 11.03 7.44
CA GLY A 158 23.59 9.97 8.15
C GLY A 158 23.46 8.59 7.52
N ILE A 159 22.98 8.50 6.28
CA ILE A 159 22.93 7.23 5.54
C ILE A 159 24.29 6.90 4.93
N ASP A 160 24.68 5.64 5.00
CA ASP A 160 25.90 5.12 4.36
C ASP A 160 25.68 4.97 2.85
N VAL A 161 26.15 5.96 2.10
CA VAL A 161 26.00 6.05 0.64
C VAL A 161 27.34 6.26 -0.07
N GLU A 162 27.47 5.67 -1.25
CA GLU A 162 28.61 5.87 -2.16
C GLU A 162 28.13 6.18 -3.59
N LYS A 163 28.88 7.00 -4.34
CA LYS A 163 28.64 7.15 -5.78
C LYS A 163 29.45 6.13 -6.55
N LEU A 164 28.79 5.41 -7.44
CA LEU A 164 29.43 4.48 -8.36
C LEU A 164 29.28 4.99 -9.79
N GLN A 165 30.17 4.53 -10.68
CA GLN A 165 30.18 4.93 -12.10
C GLN A 165 29.32 4.03 -12.99
N ASN A 166 28.87 2.88 -12.46
CA ASN A 166 27.98 1.94 -13.14
C ASN A 166 27.04 1.31 -12.11
N VAL A 167 25.84 0.90 -12.54
CA VAL A 167 24.84 0.24 -11.70
C VAL A 167 25.13 -1.27 -11.64
N PRO A 168 25.49 -1.84 -10.47
CA PRO A 168 25.74 -3.28 -10.37
C PRO A 168 24.49 -4.09 -10.70
N GLY A 169 24.63 -5.15 -11.52
CA GLY A 169 23.54 -6.10 -11.80
C GLY A 169 22.50 -5.68 -12.84
N ILE A 170 22.61 -4.49 -13.43
CA ILE A 170 21.76 -4.05 -14.55
C ILE A 170 22.51 -4.19 -15.88
N LEU A 171 21.85 -4.75 -16.89
CA LEU A 171 22.34 -4.82 -18.28
C LEU A 171 22.24 -3.45 -18.94
N ASN A 172 23.27 -3.08 -19.71
CA ASN A 172 23.27 -1.90 -20.59
C ASN A 172 23.03 -0.52 -19.94
N GLU A 173 22.90 -0.44 -18.62
CA GLU A 173 22.76 0.84 -17.91
C GLU A 173 24.12 1.52 -17.78
N LYS A 174 24.19 2.77 -18.26
CA LYS A 174 25.42 3.56 -18.30
C LYS A 174 25.20 4.84 -17.51
N GLY A 175 26.03 5.09 -16.51
CA GLY A 175 26.00 6.34 -15.77
C GLY A 175 26.19 6.15 -14.28
N GLU A 176 26.31 7.28 -13.61
CA GLU A 176 26.51 7.32 -12.17
C GLU A 176 25.24 6.88 -11.42
N CYS A 177 25.44 6.19 -10.31
CA CYS A 177 24.37 5.82 -9.39
C CYS A 177 24.78 6.08 -7.94
N VAL A 178 23.80 6.11 -7.04
CA VAL A 178 24.04 6.13 -5.59
C VAL A 178 23.79 4.73 -5.06
N GLU A 179 24.82 4.11 -4.48
CA GLU A 179 24.67 2.93 -3.66
C GLU A 179 24.20 3.34 -2.26
N PHE A 180 23.12 2.72 -1.80
CA PHE A 180 22.63 2.77 -0.43
C PHE A 180 22.95 1.44 0.25
N LYS A 181 23.81 1.45 1.25
CA LYS A 181 24.24 0.22 1.92
C LYS A 181 23.26 -0.23 2.99
N ASN A 182 23.32 -1.50 3.36
CA ASN A 182 22.58 -2.08 4.49
C ASN A 182 21.06 -1.94 4.42
N GLN A 183 20.49 -1.92 3.21
CA GLN A 183 19.06 -2.15 3.00
C GLN A 183 18.74 -3.61 3.33
N ALA A 184 17.47 -3.99 3.22
CA ALA A 184 17.07 -5.37 3.37
C ALA A 184 15.90 -5.74 2.45
N GLN A 185 15.61 -7.03 2.43
CA GLN A 185 14.39 -7.59 1.87
C GLN A 185 14.01 -8.86 2.62
N PHE A 186 12.79 -9.32 2.40
CA PHE A 186 12.21 -10.50 3.04
C PHE A 186 10.95 -10.95 2.28
N HIS A 187 10.44 -12.12 2.63
CA HIS A 187 9.12 -12.58 2.22
C HIS A 187 8.06 -12.08 3.22
N PRO A 188 7.17 -11.14 2.83
CA PRO A 188 6.31 -10.43 3.77
C PRO A 188 5.33 -11.36 4.49
N LEU A 189 4.67 -12.28 3.78
CA LEU A 189 3.68 -13.17 4.40
C LEU A 189 4.29 -14.25 5.31
N LYS A 190 5.46 -14.80 4.99
CA LYS A 190 6.21 -15.68 5.92
C LYS A 190 6.58 -14.94 7.21
N TYR A 191 6.91 -13.65 7.12
CA TYR A 191 7.18 -12.85 8.30
C TYR A 191 5.92 -12.59 9.12
N LEU A 192 4.80 -12.22 8.48
CA LEU A 192 3.52 -12.08 9.18
C LEU A 192 3.09 -13.38 9.87
N ASN A 193 3.27 -14.53 9.23
CA ASN A 193 2.99 -15.83 9.85
C ASN A 193 3.83 -16.04 11.13
N GLY A 194 5.12 -15.70 11.09
CA GLY A 194 5.98 -15.72 12.26
C GLY A 194 5.51 -14.77 13.38
N LEU A 195 5.08 -13.55 13.02
CA LEU A 195 4.50 -12.60 13.97
C LEU A 195 3.19 -13.13 14.59
N CYS A 196 2.28 -13.67 13.77
CA CYS A 196 1.02 -14.26 14.24
C CYS A 196 1.30 -15.34 15.29
N LYS A 197 2.24 -16.25 15.01
CA LYS A 197 2.64 -17.28 15.96
C LYS A 197 3.16 -16.67 17.26
N ALA A 198 4.09 -15.71 17.19
CA ALA A 198 4.63 -15.05 18.38
C ALA A 198 3.55 -14.31 19.19
N ILE A 199 2.56 -13.71 18.52
CA ILE A 199 1.42 -13.04 19.15
C ILE A 199 0.54 -14.05 19.91
N LEU A 200 0.19 -15.16 19.27
CA LEU A 200 -0.62 -16.22 19.86
C LEU A 200 0.09 -16.90 21.04
N ASP A 201 1.39 -17.18 20.90
CA ASP A 201 2.22 -17.77 21.97
C ASP A 201 2.30 -16.87 23.22
N LYS A 202 2.14 -15.56 23.05
CA LYS A 202 2.05 -14.57 24.14
C LYS A 202 0.62 -14.32 24.64
N GLY A 203 -0.37 -15.05 24.12
CA GLY A 203 -1.77 -14.98 24.53
C GLY A 203 -2.59 -13.87 23.84
N GLY A 204 -2.05 -13.24 22.79
CA GLY A 204 -2.85 -12.41 21.90
C GLY A 204 -3.86 -13.24 21.11
N LYS A 205 -4.88 -12.58 20.53
CA LYS A 205 -5.88 -13.22 19.68
C LYS A 205 -5.95 -12.53 18.32
N ILE A 206 -6.20 -13.31 17.28
CA ILE A 206 -6.34 -12.82 15.90
C ILE A 206 -7.63 -13.41 15.34
N TYR A 207 -8.48 -12.55 14.78
CA TYR A 207 -9.70 -12.97 14.09
C TYR A 207 -9.66 -12.42 12.66
N THR A 208 -9.80 -13.30 11.68
CA THR A 208 -9.97 -12.93 10.27
C THR A 208 -11.44 -12.95 9.89
N GLN A 209 -11.79 -12.48 8.70
CA GLN A 209 -13.19 -12.44 8.25
C GLN A 209 -14.10 -11.76 9.30
N THR A 210 -13.61 -10.66 9.87
CA THR A 210 -14.23 -9.91 10.96
C THR A 210 -14.20 -8.42 10.64
N HIS A 211 -15.20 -7.97 9.89
CA HIS A 211 -15.34 -6.57 9.46
C HIS A 211 -15.60 -5.64 10.65
N ALA A 212 -14.71 -4.68 10.92
CA ALA A 212 -14.89 -3.66 11.96
C ALA A 212 -15.75 -2.49 11.43
N LYS A 213 -17.07 -2.55 11.66
CA LYS A 213 -18.05 -1.61 11.11
C LYS A 213 -18.06 -0.26 11.81
N ASP A 214 -18.17 -0.27 13.13
CA ASP A 214 -18.19 0.95 13.95
C ASP A 214 -16.97 0.97 14.87
N ILE A 215 -16.26 2.10 14.90
CA ILE A 215 -15.05 2.28 15.71
C ILE A 215 -15.22 3.56 16.54
N ASN A 216 -15.02 3.46 17.85
CA ASN A 216 -15.07 4.61 18.74
C ASN A 216 -14.17 4.38 19.96
N GLY A 217 -14.15 5.33 20.89
CA GLY A 217 -13.24 5.30 22.04
C GLY A 217 -13.55 4.23 23.09
N ASP A 218 -14.64 3.48 22.96
CA ASP A 218 -14.98 2.38 23.86
C ASP A 218 -14.63 1.00 23.24
N GLY A 219 -14.29 0.95 21.95
CA GLY A 219 -13.96 -0.26 21.21
C GLY A 219 -14.50 -0.29 19.77
N ILE A 220 -14.78 -1.49 19.28
CA ILE A 220 -15.35 -1.71 17.94
C ILE A 220 -16.63 -2.55 17.97
N LYS A 221 -17.49 -2.35 16.97
CA LYS A 221 -18.62 -3.22 16.63
C LYS A 221 -18.41 -3.80 15.25
N THR A 222 -18.60 -5.11 15.13
CA THR A 222 -18.39 -5.86 13.89
C THR A 222 -19.63 -5.83 12.98
N GLY A 223 -19.43 -6.15 11.70
CA GLY A 223 -20.51 -6.33 10.72
C GLY A 223 -21.57 -7.34 11.17
N ASP A 224 -21.15 -8.41 11.84
CA ASP A 224 -22.02 -9.48 12.36
C ASP A 224 -22.65 -9.17 13.72
N GLY A 225 -22.38 -7.99 14.28
CA GLY A 225 -23.05 -7.48 15.48
C GLY A 225 -22.33 -7.72 16.81
N PHE A 226 -21.20 -8.44 16.81
CA PHE A 226 -20.36 -8.62 18.00
C PHE A 226 -19.55 -7.38 18.33
N THR A 227 -19.24 -7.19 19.61
CA THR A 227 -18.52 -6.03 20.15
C THR A 227 -17.20 -6.45 20.79
N ILE A 228 -16.14 -5.67 20.53
CA ILE A 228 -14.87 -5.77 21.26
C ILE A 228 -14.68 -4.46 22.02
N LYS A 229 -14.80 -4.49 23.34
CA LYS A 229 -14.44 -3.32 24.16
C LYS A 229 -12.94 -3.30 24.41
N ALA A 230 -12.35 -2.11 24.35
CA ALA A 230 -10.92 -1.95 24.55
C ALA A 230 -10.56 -0.63 25.23
N GLY A 231 -9.46 -0.64 25.99
CA GLY A 231 -8.87 0.58 26.54
C GLY A 231 -8.19 1.44 25.47
N TYR A 232 -7.61 0.80 24.45
CA TYR A 232 -6.99 1.45 23.29
C TYR A 232 -7.42 0.80 21.98
N ILE A 233 -7.49 1.60 20.92
CA ILE A 233 -7.86 1.18 19.57
C ILE A 233 -6.75 1.61 18.62
N VAL A 234 -6.31 0.72 17.75
CA VAL A 234 -5.34 1.04 16.68
C VAL A 234 -5.96 0.70 15.33
N VAL A 235 -6.07 1.69 14.43
CA VAL A 235 -6.60 1.51 13.08
C VAL A 235 -5.45 1.51 12.08
N ALA A 236 -5.14 0.34 11.53
CA ALA A 236 -4.02 0.09 10.63
C ALA A 236 -4.52 -0.48 9.27
N THR A 237 -5.52 0.18 8.69
CA THR A 237 -6.31 -0.30 7.54
C THR A 237 -5.82 0.23 6.18
N ASN A 238 -4.53 0.58 6.06
CA ASN A 238 -3.96 1.36 4.95
C ASN A 238 -4.55 2.78 4.87
N ALA A 239 -5.81 2.92 4.43
CA ALA A 239 -6.59 4.15 4.53
C ALA A 239 -7.50 4.09 5.77
N PRO A 240 -7.42 5.02 6.73
CA PRO A 240 -8.15 4.94 7.99
C PRO A 240 -9.67 5.02 7.79
N VAL A 241 -10.36 3.92 8.08
CA VAL A 241 -11.82 3.79 7.92
C VAL A 241 -12.63 4.61 8.94
N ASN A 242 -11.99 5.06 10.03
CA ASN A 242 -12.61 5.88 11.07
C ASN A 242 -12.38 7.39 10.91
N SER A 243 -11.59 7.85 9.92
CA SER A 243 -11.25 9.27 9.75
C SER A 243 -11.95 9.88 8.54
N LYS A 244 -12.98 10.70 8.77
CA LYS A 244 -13.82 11.26 7.69
C LYS A 244 -13.38 12.62 7.15
N TYR A 245 -12.55 13.36 7.88
CA TYR A 245 -12.34 14.79 7.59
C TYR A 245 -10.87 15.21 7.49
N ILE A 246 -10.01 14.82 8.43
CA ILE A 246 -8.64 15.35 8.49
C ILE A 246 -7.69 14.56 7.61
N LEU A 247 -7.62 13.24 7.79
CA LEU A 247 -6.65 12.42 7.07
C LEU A 247 -6.93 12.31 5.57
N PRO A 248 -8.20 12.17 5.11
CA PRO A 248 -8.46 12.12 3.67
C PRO A 248 -7.97 13.37 2.90
N MET A 249 -7.83 14.52 3.58
CA MET A 249 -7.29 15.75 2.97
C MET A 249 -5.75 15.84 3.00
N LYS A 250 -5.07 14.88 3.63
CA LYS A 250 -3.62 14.88 3.86
C LYS A 250 -2.88 13.82 3.04
N GLN A 251 -3.59 12.99 2.28
CA GLN A 251 -2.98 11.92 1.50
C GLN A 251 -3.82 11.56 0.28
N PHE A 252 -3.21 10.91 -0.69
CA PHE A 252 -3.85 10.54 -1.94
C PHE A 252 -3.50 9.13 -2.36
N ALA A 253 -4.43 8.45 -2.99
CA ALA A 253 -4.25 7.06 -3.37
C ALA A 253 -3.63 6.95 -4.77
N TYR A 254 -2.56 6.18 -4.88
CA TYR A 254 -1.91 5.81 -6.15
C TYR A 254 -1.96 4.31 -6.36
N ARG A 255 -2.15 3.89 -7.61
CA ARG A 255 -1.97 2.50 -8.04
C ARG A 255 -0.55 2.34 -8.55
N THR A 256 0.07 1.22 -8.20
CA THR A 256 1.40 0.79 -8.68
C THR A 256 1.31 -0.63 -9.21
N TYR A 257 2.05 -0.94 -10.27
CA TYR A 257 1.95 -2.19 -11.02
C TYR A 257 3.21 -3.01 -10.81
N VAL A 258 3.07 -4.33 -10.77
CA VAL A 258 4.17 -5.24 -10.55
C VAL A 258 4.08 -6.43 -11.50
N ILE A 259 5.23 -6.83 -12.03
CA ILE A 259 5.42 -8.11 -12.70
C ILE A 259 6.41 -8.98 -11.92
N GLY A 260 6.19 -10.29 -11.95
CA GLY A 260 7.13 -11.29 -11.50
C GLY A 260 7.61 -12.12 -12.69
N ALA A 261 8.90 -12.08 -12.98
CA ALA A 261 9.51 -12.79 -14.10
C ALA A 261 10.58 -13.78 -13.64
N LYS A 262 10.65 -14.93 -14.31
CA LYS A 262 11.73 -15.89 -14.10
C LYS A 262 13.05 -15.35 -14.65
N ILE A 263 14.09 -15.47 -13.84
CA ILE A 263 15.48 -15.34 -14.26
C ILE A 263 16.24 -16.59 -13.79
N LYS A 264 17.33 -16.95 -14.49
CA LYS A 264 18.18 -18.05 -14.03
C LYS A 264 18.71 -17.75 -12.63
N LYS A 265 18.72 -18.77 -11.77
CA LYS A 265 19.23 -18.66 -10.42
C LYS A 265 20.64 -18.05 -10.42
N ASP A 266 20.87 -17.09 -9.52
CA ASP A 266 22.16 -16.42 -9.32
C ASP A 266 22.71 -15.71 -10.58
N SER A 267 21.87 -15.43 -11.59
CA SER A 267 22.32 -14.78 -12.85
C SER A 267 22.65 -13.30 -12.69
N ILE A 268 22.12 -12.63 -11.66
CA ILE A 268 22.43 -11.26 -11.26
C ILE A 268 22.58 -11.21 -9.73
N PRO A 269 23.33 -10.23 -9.18
CA PRO A 269 23.51 -10.13 -7.73
C PRO A 269 22.19 -9.83 -7.01
N MET A 270 22.07 -10.28 -5.76
CA MET A 270 20.96 -9.91 -4.88
C MET A 270 21.09 -8.44 -4.47
N ALA A 271 20.21 -7.58 -4.97
CA ALA A 271 20.18 -6.15 -4.65
C ALA A 271 18.77 -5.56 -4.83
N LEU A 272 18.61 -4.30 -4.41
CA LEU A 272 17.47 -3.47 -4.79
C LEU A 272 17.91 -2.47 -5.86
N TRP A 273 17.04 -2.16 -6.80
CA TRP A 273 17.27 -1.11 -7.79
C TRP A 273 16.05 -0.22 -7.89
N TRP A 274 16.26 1.07 -8.12
CA TRP A 274 15.19 1.98 -8.50
C TRP A 274 15.73 3.17 -9.29
N ASP A 275 14.93 3.69 -10.21
CA ASP A 275 15.31 4.87 -11.01
C ASP A 275 14.78 6.19 -10.41
N THR A 276 15.15 7.32 -11.01
CA THR A 276 14.67 8.65 -10.59
C THR A 276 13.26 8.99 -11.12
N GLY A 277 12.66 8.12 -11.93
CA GLY A 277 11.32 8.25 -12.49
C GLY A 277 11.18 9.06 -13.77
N ASP A 278 10.07 8.84 -14.48
CA ASP A 278 9.73 9.51 -15.72
C ASP A 278 9.14 10.91 -15.50
N HIS A 279 10.01 11.91 -15.55
CA HIS A 279 9.65 13.31 -15.47
C HIS A 279 8.86 13.83 -16.69
N ASN A 280 8.83 13.09 -17.81
CA ASN A 280 7.98 13.44 -18.93
C ASN A 280 6.52 13.04 -18.67
N ALA A 281 6.29 11.90 -17.99
CA ALA A 281 4.96 11.47 -17.58
C ALA A 281 4.39 12.40 -16.51
N ASN A 282 5.18 12.69 -15.46
CA ASN A 282 4.78 13.61 -14.40
C ASN A 282 6.01 14.27 -13.76
N ALA A 283 6.16 15.59 -13.94
CA ALA A 283 7.33 16.31 -13.42
C ALA A 283 7.33 16.46 -11.88
N SER A 284 6.17 16.39 -11.23
CA SER A 284 6.02 16.63 -9.79
C SER A 284 6.17 15.33 -8.98
N ILE A 285 5.53 14.26 -9.46
CA ILE A 285 5.59 12.90 -8.90
C ILE A 285 5.89 11.94 -10.06
N PRO A 286 7.15 11.86 -10.50
CA PRO A 286 7.51 11.01 -11.63
C PRO A 286 7.31 9.54 -11.25
N PRO A 287 6.52 8.76 -12.01
CA PRO A 287 6.44 7.32 -11.80
C PRO A 287 7.82 6.71 -12.02
N TYR A 288 8.25 5.86 -11.11
CA TYR A 288 9.59 5.28 -11.13
C TYR A 288 9.52 3.77 -11.13
N HIS A 289 10.59 3.15 -11.59
CA HIS A 289 10.71 1.71 -11.62
C HIS A 289 11.55 1.23 -10.44
N TYR A 290 11.19 0.09 -9.88
CA TYR A 290 11.90 -0.51 -8.76
C TYR A 290 11.92 -2.03 -8.88
N VAL A 291 13.02 -2.64 -8.48
CA VAL A 291 13.31 -4.07 -8.73
C VAL A 291 13.98 -4.70 -7.54
N ARG A 292 13.63 -5.97 -7.28
CA ARG A 292 14.34 -6.87 -6.38
C ARG A 292 14.34 -8.30 -6.89
N ILE A 293 15.15 -9.14 -6.27
CA ILE A 293 15.17 -10.59 -6.48
C ILE A 293 14.56 -11.33 -5.31
N GLN A 294 13.81 -12.40 -5.59
CA GLN A 294 13.27 -13.33 -4.61
C GLN A 294 13.66 -14.76 -5.01
N PRO A 295 14.38 -15.51 -4.15
CA PRO A 295 14.63 -16.92 -4.39
C PRO A 295 13.33 -17.69 -4.61
N MET A 296 13.26 -18.47 -5.70
CA MET A 296 12.06 -19.22 -6.09
C MET A 296 12.28 -20.74 -5.97
N ASN A 297 13.31 -21.30 -6.59
CA ASN A 297 13.67 -22.72 -6.51
C ASN A 297 15.16 -22.96 -6.87
N ASP A 298 15.52 -24.20 -7.17
CA ASP A 298 16.90 -24.60 -7.49
C ASP A 298 17.36 -24.17 -8.90
N GLU A 299 16.45 -23.81 -9.79
CA GLU A 299 16.75 -23.42 -11.18
C GLU A 299 16.56 -21.93 -11.45
N PHE A 300 15.60 -21.30 -10.76
CA PHE A 300 15.17 -19.93 -11.02
C PHE A 300 15.14 -19.08 -9.74
N ASP A 301 15.42 -17.80 -9.94
CA ASP A 301 14.97 -16.73 -9.06
C ASP A 301 13.81 -15.97 -9.72
N LEU A 302 13.03 -15.28 -8.90
CA LEU A 302 11.96 -14.39 -9.34
C LEU A 302 12.47 -12.94 -9.31
N LEU A 303 12.57 -12.32 -10.49
CA LEU A 303 12.72 -10.88 -10.61
C LEU A 303 11.35 -10.23 -10.40
N ILE A 304 11.24 -9.40 -9.37
CA ILE A 304 10.02 -8.64 -9.07
C ILE A 304 10.30 -7.20 -9.46
N CYS A 305 9.57 -6.69 -10.44
CA CYS A 305 9.73 -5.35 -10.97
C CYS A 305 8.40 -4.60 -10.82
N GLY A 306 8.44 -3.44 -10.17
CA GLY A 306 7.29 -2.56 -9.97
C GLY A 306 7.49 -1.17 -10.59
N GLY A 307 6.38 -0.46 -10.82
CA GLY A 307 6.37 0.90 -11.34
C GLY A 307 5.05 1.24 -12.06
N GLU A 308 5.12 2.15 -13.04
CA GLU A 308 3.98 2.61 -13.84
C GLU A 308 2.86 3.22 -13.00
N ASP A 309 3.24 3.97 -11.97
CA ASP A 309 2.31 4.50 -10.98
C ASP A 309 1.37 5.56 -11.56
N HIS A 310 0.14 5.61 -11.05
CA HIS A 310 -0.80 6.69 -11.38
C HIS A 310 -1.81 6.90 -10.25
N ALA A 311 -2.48 8.05 -10.26
CA ALA A 311 -3.55 8.31 -9.31
C ALA A 311 -4.70 7.30 -9.46
N THR A 312 -5.19 6.78 -8.33
CA THR A 312 -6.23 5.73 -8.30
C THR A 312 -7.50 6.21 -9.00
N GLY A 313 -8.11 5.35 -9.82
CA GLY A 313 -9.33 5.66 -10.59
C GLY A 313 -9.15 6.73 -11.68
N LEU A 314 -7.91 7.04 -12.07
CA LEU A 314 -7.58 8.12 -13.01
C LEU A 314 -6.58 7.70 -14.10
N ALA A 315 -6.50 6.40 -14.43
CA ALA A 315 -5.63 5.91 -15.50
C ALA A 315 -5.95 6.57 -16.87
N ASP A 316 -7.23 6.86 -17.11
CA ASP A 316 -7.76 7.54 -18.30
C ASP A 316 -7.15 8.94 -18.52
N ALA A 317 -6.78 9.65 -17.45
CA ALA A 317 -6.15 10.96 -17.50
C ALA A 317 -4.79 10.93 -18.22
N GLU A 318 -4.09 9.80 -18.14
CA GLU A 318 -2.79 9.57 -18.80
C GLU A 318 -2.94 8.92 -20.19
N LYS A 319 -4.17 8.52 -20.57
CA LYS A 319 -4.48 7.78 -21.80
C LYS A 319 -3.72 6.45 -21.93
N ILE A 320 -3.38 5.86 -20.79
CA ILE A 320 -2.77 4.54 -20.66
C ILE A 320 -3.70 3.70 -19.80
N ALA A 321 -4.29 2.66 -20.38
CA ALA A 321 -5.16 1.75 -19.65
C ALA A 321 -4.37 0.94 -18.61
N GLU A 322 -5.01 0.53 -17.54
CA GLU A 322 -4.40 -0.21 -16.44
C GLU A 322 -3.66 -1.47 -16.92
N GLU A 323 -4.25 -2.25 -17.83
CA GLU A 323 -3.64 -3.49 -18.34
C GLU A 323 -2.40 -3.23 -19.20
N GLN A 324 -2.31 -2.05 -19.83
CA GLN A 324 -1.17 -1.70 -20.67
C GLN A 324 0.09 -1.43 -19.85
N ARG A 325 -0.05 -1.07 -18.57
CA ARG A 325 1.06 -0.75 -17.67
C ARG A 325 1.97 -1.94 -17.43
N TYR A 326 1.43 -3.15 -17.29
CA TYR A 326 2.27 -4.36 -17.19
C TYR A 326 3.16 -4.56 -18.42
N LYS A 327 2.69 -4.17 -19.60
CA LYS A 327 3.48 -4.29 -20.82
C LYS A 327 4.58 -3.24 -20.91
N LEU A 328 4.31 -2.02 -20.46
CA LEU A 328 5.33 -0.97 -20.33
C LEU A 328 6.43 -1.41 -19.35
N LEU A 329 6.02 -1.91 -18.19
CA LEU A 329 6.91 -2.43 -17.16
C LEU A 329 7.74 -3.63 -17.64
N GLU A 330 7.12 -4.57 -18.35
CA GLU A 330 7.84 -5.71 -18.96
C GLU A 330 8.89 -5.23 -19.96
N ASN A 331 8.54 -4.29 -20.84
CA ASN A 331 9.48 -3.77 -21.83
C ASN A 331 10.67 -3.07 -21.15
N TRP A 332 10.40 -2.22 -20.14
CA TRP A 332 11.44 -1.56 -19.36
C TRP A 332 12.38 -2.57 -18.66
N ALA A 333 11.82 -3.63 -18.08
CA ALA A 333 12.59 -4.66 -17.38
C ALA A 333 13.41 -5.53 -18.34
N ARG A 334 12.89 -5.88 -19.53
CA ARG A 334 13.61 -6.71 -20.53
C ARG A 334 14.86 -6.02 -21.08
N GLU A 335 14.87 -4.70 -21.13
CA GLU A 335 16.05 -3.93 -21.55
C GLU A 335 17.21 -4.02 -20.54
N ARG A 336 16.89 -4.31 -19.28
CA ARG A 336 17.76 -4.14 -18.11
C ARG A 336 18.11 -5.44 -17.39
N PHE A 337 17.31 -6.49 -17.52
CA PHE A 337 17.47 -7.74 -16.78
C PHE A 337 17.33 -8.97 -17.69
N PRO A 338 18.00 -10.09 -17.38
CA PRO A 338 17.99 -11.30 -18.20
C PRO A 338 16.69 -12.11 -18.00
N MET A 339 15.54 -11.49 -18.28
CA MET A 339 14.22 -12.10 -18.09
C MET A 339 13.90 -13.17 -19.13
N GLU A 340 13.36 -14.30 -18.66
CA GLU A 340 12.80 -15.33 -19.52
C GLU A 340 11.30 -15.09 -19.72
N GLU A 341 10.49 -15.41 -18.70
CA GLU A 341 9.03 -15.47 -18.74
C GLU A 341 8.42 -14.66 -17.60
N VAL A 342 7.41 -13.82 -17.90
CA VAL A 342 6.57 -13.20 -16.86
C VAL A 342 5.50 -14.20 -16.43
N ILE A 343 5.50 -14.55 -15.15
CA ILE A 343 4.61 -15.58 -14.57
C ILE A 343 3.66 -15.04 -13.50
N TYR A 344 3.88 -13.81 -13.06
CA TYR A 344 2.98 -13.08 -12.17
C TYR A 344 2.82 -11.65 -12.65
N HIS A 345 1.64 -11.08 -12.42
CA HIS A 345 1.42 -9.65 -12.47
C HIS A 345 0.33 -9.31 -11.46
N TRP A 346 0.46 -8.17 -10.79
CA TRP A 346 -0.53 -7.67 -9.83
C TRP A 346 -0.32 -6.16 -9.65
N SER A 347 -1.32 -5.46 -9.11
CA SER A 347 -1.17 -4.04 -8.76
C SER A 347 -1.57 -3.74 -7.32
N GLY A 348 -0.82 -2.88 -6.64
CA GLY A 348 -1.04 -2.43 -5.27
C GLY A 348 -1.55 -0.99 -5.19
N GLN A 349 -1.94 -0.56 -4.00
CA GLN A 349 -2.34 0.81 -3.69
C GLN A 349 -1.49 1.41 -2.58
N VAL A 350 -0.95 2.60 -2.86
CA VAL A 350 -0.12 3.38 -1.95
C VAL A 350 -0.87 4.65 -1.55
N MET A 351 -0.73 5.06 -0.29
CA MET A 351 -1.25 6.33 0.20
C MET A 351 -0.10 7.34 0.30
N GLU A 352 -0.09 8.29 -0.61
CA GLU A 352 0.91 9.36 -0.75
C GLU A 352 0.56 10.56 0.15
N PRO A 353 1.31 10.83 1.23
CA PRO A 353 1.12 12.00 2.07
C PRO A 353 1.45 13.29 1.34
N ILE A 354 0.79 14.39 1.71
CA ILE A 354 1.10 15.73 1.17
C ILE A 354 2.49 16.25 1.55
N ASP A 355 3.15 15.59 2.50
CA ASP A 355 4.42 15.99 3.09
C ASP A 355 5.41 14.83 3.19
N CYS A 356 5.30 13.80 2.32
CA CYS A 356 6.26 12.70 2.18
C CYS A 356 6.33 11.66 3.32
N MET A 357 5.73 11.92 4.48
CA MET A 357 5.90 11.05 5.66
C MET A 357 4.60 10.43 6.14
N ALA A 358 4.69 9.23 6.71
CA ALA A 358 3.53 8.55 7.30
C ALA A 358 2.90 9.30 8.47
N TYR A 359 1.60 9.07 8.67
CA TYR A 359 0.85 9.50 9.84
C TYR A 359 0.70 8.32 10.78
N ILE A 360 1.43 8.34 11.89
CA ILE A 360 1.52 7.26 12.89
C ILE A 360 1.38 7.88 14.28
N GLY A 361 0.27 7.60 14.97
CA GLY A 361 0.02 8.18 16.29
C GLY A 361 -1.46 8.35 16.58
N LYS A 362 -1.81 9.26 17.49
CA LYS A 362 -3.18 9.53 17.90
C LYS A 362 -4.02 10.06 16.74
N ASN A 363 -5.22 9.53 16.55
CA ASN A 363 -6.11 10.01 15.52
C ASN A 363 -6.64 11.42 15.85
N PRO A 364 -6.47 12.42 14.98
CA PRO A 364 -6.94 13.77 15.26
C PRO A 364 -8.47 13.82 15.36
N MET A 365 -9.00 14.62 16.29
CA MET A 365 -10.44 14.84 16.57
C MET A 365 -11.19 13.65 17.19
N ASP A 366 -10.52 12.52 17.42
CA ASP A 366 -11.04 11.39 18.18
C ASP A 366 -10.61 11.44 19.65
N LYS A 367 -11.06 10.48 20.46
CA LYS A 367 -10.53 10.29 21.83
C LYS A 367 -9.04 9.93 21.77
N ASP A 368 -8.27 10.35 22.78
CA ASP A 368 -6.81 10.15 22.88
C ASP A 368 -6.36 8.68 22.91
N ASN A 369 -7.28 7.73 23.01
CA ASN A 369 -7.01 6.30 23.03
C ASN A 369 -7.17 5.62 21.65
N ILE A 370 -7.46 6.39 20.59
CA ILE A 370 -7.54 5.90 19.22
C ILE A 370 -6.28 6.32 18.46
N PHE A 371 -5.59 5.34 17.89
CA PHE A 371 -4.38 5.50 17.09
C PHE A 371 -4.63 5.09 15.63
N ILE A 372 -3.82 5.62 14.73
CA ILE A 372 -3.86 5.32 13.30
C ILE A 372 -2.45 5.03 12.76
N VAL A 373 -2.41 4.28 11.66
CA VAL A 373 -1.21 4.09 10.82
C VAL A 373 -1.63 4.21 9.35
N THR A 374 -1.13 5.22 8.63
CA THR A 374 -1.46 5.50 7.21
C THR A 374 -0.40 6.33 6.51
N GLY A 375 -0.47 6.44 5.18
CA GLY A 375 0.30 7.41 4.41
C GLY A 375 1.73 6.97 4.18
N ASP A 376 1.95 5.75 3.75
CA ASP A 376 3.27 5.12 3.79
C ASP A 376 4.23 5.50 2.66
N SER A 377 3.79 6.21 1.61
CA SER A 377 4.65 6.74 0.54
C SER A 377 5.58 5.67 -0.09
N GLY A 378 5.03 4.48 -0.36
CA GLY A 378 5.78 3.34 -0.93
C GLY A 378 6.72 2.62 0.05
N ASN A 379 7.03 3.20 1.21
CA ASN A 379 7.88 2.63 2.25
C ASN A 379 7.09 1.94 3.40
N GLY A 380 5.96 1.30 3.06
CA GLY A 380 5.02 0.68 4.01
C GLY A 380 5.58 -0.40 4.93
N MET A 381 6.61 -1.12 4.50
CA MET A 381 7.21 -2.16 5.34
C MET A 381 7.96 -1.58 6.54
N THR A 382 8.74 -0.52 6.30
CA THR A 382 9.46 0.20 7.35
C THR A 382 8.52 1.07 8.18
N HIS A 383 7.58 1.79 7.55
CA HIS A 383 6.59 2.59 8.26
C HIS A 383 5.68 1.73 9.16
N GLY A 384 5.20 0.58 8.68
CA GLY A 384 4.38 -0.33 9.47
C GLY A 384 5.13 -0.92 10.65
N SER A 385 6.40 -1.28 10.48
CA SER A 385 7.24 -1.79 11.56
C SER A 385 7.57 -0.71 12.59
N LEU A 386 7.87 0.50 12.12
CA LEU A 386 8.05 1.68 12.95
C LEU A 386 6.79 2.01 13.78
N ALA A 387 5.60 1.80 13.23
CA ALA A 387 4.36 1.98 13.96
C ALA A 387 4.28 1.07 15.19
N GLY A 388 4.80 -0.16 15.10
CA GLY A 388 4.90 -1.05 16.24
C GLY A 388 5.73 -0.49 17.38
N MET A 389 6.88 0.10 17.05
CA MET A 389 7.77 0.73 18.03
C MET A 389 7.11 1.97 18.65
N LEU A 390 6.62 2.88 17.81
CA LEU A 390 6.07 4.16 18.25
C LEU A 390 4.78 4.01 19.04
N ILE A 391 3.77 3.31 18.51
CA ILE A 391 2.45 3.21 19.16
C ILE A 391 2.54 2.41 20.46
N SER A 392 3.41 1.38 20.52
CA SER A 392 3.63 0.64 21.76
C SER A 392 4.21 1.53 22.86
N ASP A 393 5.18 2.39 22.54
CA ASP A 393 5.71 3.36 23.50
C ASP A 393 4.63 4.33 23.98
N LEU A 394 3.86 4.91 23.06
CA LEU A 394 2.78 5.86 23.39
C LEU A 394 1.70 5.22 24.29
N ILE A 395 1.25 4.00 24.00
CA ILE A 395 0.26 3.27 24.82
C ILE A 395 0.83 2.93 26.21
N ASN A 396 2.14 2.71 26.31
CA ASN A 396 2.82 2.46 27.57
C ASN A 396 3.28 3.74 28.30
N GLY A 397 2.95 4.92 27.78
CA GLY A 397 3.30 6.21 28.39
C GLY A 397 4.80 6.51 28.37
N LYS A 398 5.53 5.97 27.39
CA LYS A 398 6.96 6.20 27.18
C LYS A 398 7.18 7.28 26.15
N GLU A 399 8.16 8.15 26.38
CA GLU A 399 8.61 9.12 25.38
C GLU A 399 9.24 8.40 24.18
N ASN A 400 8.92 8.85 22.98
CA ASN A 400 9.51 8.33 21.75
C ASN A 400 10.00 9.49 20.86
N ILE A 401 11.26 9.43 20.45
CA ILE A 401 11.91 10.50 19.69
C ILE A 401 11.28 10.74 18.30
N TYR A 402 10.52 9.78 17.78
CA TYR A 402 9.87 9.86 16.47
C TYR A 402 8.45 10.44 16.53
N GLU A 403 7.85 10.59 17.71
CA GLU A 403 6.44 11.02 17.87
C GLU A 403 6.12 12.29 17.05
N ASN A 404 6.92 13.34 17.21
CA ASN A 404 6.68 14.62 16.55
C ASN A 404 6.82 14.59 15.01
N ILE A 405 7.53 13.60 14.47
CA ILE A 405 7.73 13.46 13.02
C ILE A 405 6.50 12.83 12.38
N TYR A 406 5.96 11.82 13.03
CA TYR A 406 4.87 11.00 12.49
C TYR A 406 3.49 11.39 13.02
N ASP A 407 3.39 12.32 13.99
CA ASP A 407 2.13 12.78 14.56
C ASP A 407 1.08 13.09 13.47
N PRO A 408 -0.05 12.38 13.44
CA PRO A 408 -1.17 12.65 12.53
C PRO A 408 -1.69 14.09 12.56
N SER A 409 -1.53 14.78 13.69
CA SER A 409 -1.93 16.17 13.90
C SER A 409 -0.88 17.18 13.40
N ARG A 410 0.31 16.74 12.98
CA ARG A 410 1.37 17.66 12.55
C ARG A 410 0.86 18.63 11.48
N MET A 411 1.19 19.90 11.67
CA MET A 411 0.80 20.97 10.76
C MET A 411 1.76 21.06 9.58
N LYS A 412 1.25 21.59 8.47
CA LYS A 412 2.00 21.89 7.26
C LYS A 412 3.28 22.66 7.59
N LEU A 413 4.43 22.04 7.38
CA LEU A 413 5.72 22.72 7.42
C LEU A 413 5.86 23.64 6.18
N ARG A 414 6.71 24.67 6.28
CA ARG A 414 6.92 25.67 5.20
C ARG A 414 7.27 24.98 3.88
N GLY A 415 6.70 25.43 2.75
CA GLY A 415 7.08 24.96 1.40
C GLY A 415 6.02 24.14 0.64
N ILE A 416 4.95 23.71 1.31
CA ILE A 416 3.86 22.86 0.76
C ILE A 416 2.91 23.61 -0.20
N GLY A 417 2.87 24.95 -0.17
CA GLY A 417 1.87 25.75 -0.89
C GLY A 417 1.93 25.66 -2.43
N VAL A 418 3.07 25.27 -3.00
CA VAL A 418 3.23 25.04 -4.45
C VAL A 418 2.79 23.62 -4.80
N PHE A 419 3.26 22.61 -4.04
CA PHE A 419 2.91 21.20 -4.24
C PHE A 419 1.42 20.92 -4.06
N PHE A 420 0.80 21.46 -3.00
CA PHE A 420 -0.64 21.30 -2.76
C PHE A 420 -1.50 21.91 -3.88
N LYS A 421 -1.05 22.98 -4.54
CA LYS A 421 -1.84 23.69 -5.55
C LYS A 421 -1.81 23.00 -6.92
N GLU A 422 -0.67 22.43 -7.30
CA GLU A 422 -0.53 21.58 -8.50
C GLU A 422 -1.24 20.23 -8.31
N PHE A 423 -1.07 19.62 -7.13
CA PHE A 423 -1.67 18.33 -6.77
C PHE A 423 -3.21 18.40 -6.70
N VAL A 424 -3.75 19.32 -5.90
CA VAL A 424 -5.21 19.42 -5.65
C VAL A 424 -5.91 20.10 -6.82
N GLY A 425 -5.30 21.11 -7.44
CA GLY A 425 -5.91 21.89 -8.51
C GLY A 425 -6.21 21.07 -9.76
N GLY A 426 -5.28 20.22 -10.21
CA GLY A 426 -5.45 19.38 -11.39
C GLY A 426 -6.44 18.23 -11.15
N LEU A 427 -6.27 17.52 -10.02
CA LEU A 427 -7.07 16.34 -9.66
C LEU A 427 -8.53 16.70 -9.40
N PHE A 428 -8.81 17.69 -8.54
CA PHE A 428 -10.19 18.09 -8.23
C PHE A 428 -10.91 18.72 -9.43
N SER A 429 -10.20 19.45 -10.29
CA SER A 429 -10.79 20.02 -11.50
C SER A 429 -11.15 18.93 -12.52
N TYR A 430 -10.34 17.87 -12.61
CA TYR A 430 -10.64 16.69 -13.43
C TYR A 430 -11.84 15.90 -12.87
N LEU A 431 -11.83 15.64 -11.56
CA LEU A 431 -12.91 14.95 -10.82
C LEU A 431 -14.28 15.63 -10.96
N GLN A 432 -14.32 16.97 -11.06
CA GLN A 432 -15.57 17.71 -11.23
C GLN A 432 -16.06 17.79 -12.69
N ASN A 433 -15.19 17.66 -13.70
CA ASN A 433 -15.52 18.14 -15.05
C ASN A 433 -15.60 17.09 -16.16
N LYS A 434 -15.34 15.79 -15.96
CA LYS A 434 -15.58 14.78 -17.00
C LYS A 434 -15.55 13.36 -16.45
N SER A 435 -16.67 12.66 -16.52
CA SER A 435 -16.64 11.21 -16.71
C SER A 435 -16.80 10.99 -18.21
N SER A 436 -15.68 10.95 -18.95
CA SER A 436 -15.66 10.64 -20.38
C SER A 436 -16.29 9.28 -20.72
N ASP A 437 -16.43 8.41 -19.72
CA ASP A 437 -16.87 7.01 -19.88
C ASP A 437 -18.32 6.80 -19.41
N THR A 438 -19.10 7.88 -19.35
CA THR A 438 -20.54 7.78 -19.02
C THR A 438 -21.30 7.35 -20.26
N ILE A 439 -21.83 6.14 -20.24
CA ILE A 439 -22.69 5.61 -21.30
C ILE A 439 -24.16 5.92 -21.01
N LYS A 440 -24.96 5.99 -22.08
CA LYS A 440 -26.42 6.14 -22.00
C LYS A 440 -27.18 4.95 -22.57
N ASP A 441 -26.47 4.05 -23.24
CA ASP A 441 -27.01 2.85 -23.84
C ASP A 441 -26.21 1.63 -23.37
N ILE A 442 -26.92 0.60 -22.88
CA ILE A 442 -26.32 -0.63 -22.36
C ILE A 442 -25.62 -1.42 -23.49
N SER A 443 -26.00 -1.21 -24.76
CA SER A 443 -25.33 -1.83 -25.90
C SER A 443 -23.87 -1.40 -26.07
N GLU A 444 -23.44 -0.31 -25.41
CA GLU A 444 -22.05 0.14 -25.35
C GLU A 444 -21.21 -0.66 -24.31
N LEU A 445 -21.83 -1.58 -23.56
CA LEU A 445 -21.19 -2.39 -22.52
C LEU A 445 -20.93 -3.82 -23.00
N SER A 446 -19.64 -4.14 -23.17
CA SER A 446 -19.17 -5.47 -23.53
C SER A 446 -19.23 -6.42 -22.34
N LYS A 447 -19.12 -7.73 -22.58
CA LYS A 447 -18.94 -8.72 -21.50
C LYS A 447 -17.61 -8.46 -20.77
N ASP A 448 -17.60 -8.69 -19.47
CA ASP A 448 -16.45 -8.50 -18.58
C ASP A 448 -15.97 -7.03 -18.50
N GLU A 449 -16.85 -6.07 -18.81
CA GLU A 449 -16.60 -4.62 -18.82
C GLU A 449 -17.55 -3.92 -17.83
N GLY A 450 -17.08 -2.83 -17.22
CA GLY A 450 -17.88 -1.95 -16.38
C GLY A 450 -17.77 -0.49 -16.81
N LYS A 451 -18.86 0.26 -16.69
CA LYS A 451 -18.94 1.70 -17.02
C LYS A 451 -19.89 2.43 -16.09
N ILE A 452 -19.76 3.76 -16.06
CA ILE A 452 -20.79 4.61 -15.46
C ILE A 452 -21.93 4.74 -16.46
N PHE A 453 -23.15 4.47 -16.01
CA PHE A 453 -24.37 4.60 -16.79
C PHE A 453 -25.22 5.74 -16.24
N GLU A 454 -25.78 6.55 -17.12
CA GLU A 454 -26.68 7.64 -16.74
C GLU A 454 -28.10 7.38 -17.23
N TRP A 455 -29.04 7.31 -16.30
CA TRP A 455 -30.47 7.15 -16.58
C TRP A 455 -31.31 8.19 -15.84
N GLN A 456 -32.10 8.94 -16.59
CA GLN A 456 -32.96 10.03 -16.06
C GLN A 456 -32.20 11.03 -15.17
N GLY A 457 -30.93 11.32 -15.52
CA GLY A 457 -30.08 12.23 -14.76
C GLY A 457 -29.47 11.66 -13.48
N LYS A 458 -29.69 10.38 -13.17
CA LYS A 458 -29.00 9.65 -12.10
C LYS A 458 -27.89 8.79 -12.68
N LYS A 459 -26.79 8.64 -11.93
CA LYS A 459 -25.65 7.80 -12.32
C LYS A 459 -25.60 6.53 -11.48
N CYS A 460 -25.30 5.41 -12.12
CA CYS A 460 -24.94 4.14 -11.49
C CYS A 460 -23.69 3.56 -12.14
N GLY A 461 -22.97 2.70 -11.41
CA GLY A 461 -21.98 1.82 -12.02
C GLY A 461 -22.69 0.57 -12.54
N ILE A 462 -22.40 0.16 -13.77
CA ILE A 462 -22.90 -1.10 -14.34
C ILE A 462 -21.71 -1.93 -14.81
N TYR A 463 -21.59 -3.14 -14.30
CA TYR A 463 -20.65 -4.16 -14.77
C TYR A 463 -21.44 -5.33 -15.40
N ARG A 464 -21.04 -5.74 -16.61
CA ARG A 464 -21.63 -6.90 -17.29
C ARG A 464 -20.69 -8.09 -17.14
N ASP A 465 -21.14 -9.14 -16.47
CA ASP A 465 -20.34 -10.35 -16.30
C ASP A 465 -20.30 -11.22 -17.58
N LYS A 466 -19.65 -12.38 -17.49
CA LYS A 466 -19.48 -13.31 -18.62
C LYS A 466 -20.78 -14.03 -18.99
N ASP A 467 -21.69 -14.16 -18.04
CA ASP A 467 -22.98 -14.87 -18.14
C ASP A 467 -24.15 -13.91 -18.45
N ASP A 468 -23.84 -12.66 -18.79
CA ASP A 468 -24.78 -11.58 -19.12
C ASP A 468 -25.63 -11.08 -17.93
N TYR A 469 -25.14 -11.23 -16.71
CA TYR A 469 -25.67 -10.50 -15.56
C TYR A 469 -25.08 -9.09 -15.48
N LEU A 470 -25.95 -8.11 -15.29
CA LEU A 470 -25.63 -6.74 -14.95
C LEU A 470 -25.57 -6.60 -13.44
N HIS A 471 -24.39 -6.28 -12.93
CA HIS A 471 -24.16 -5.86 -11.56
C HIS A 471 -24.25 -4.33 -11.53
N ILE A 472 -25.29 -3.82 -10.89
CA ILE A 472 -25.59 -2.39 -10.84
C ILE A 472 -25.31 -1.90 -9.42
N VAL A 473 -24.47 -0.89 -9.29
CA VAL A 473 -24.10 -0.26 -8.02
C VAL A 473 -24.40 1.23 -8.02
N ASP A 474 -24.56 1.82 -6.84
CA ASP A 474 -24.55 3.27 -6.70
C ASP A 474 -23.20 3.83 -7.21
N ALA A 475 -23.25 4.87 -8.06
CA ALA A 475 -22.03 5.50 -8.59
C ALA A 475 -21.32 6.35 -7.53
N GLU A 476 -22.01 6.75 -6.47
CA GLU A 476 -21.44 7.58 -5.40
C GLU A 476 -20.78 6.74 -4.32
N CYS A 477 -19.46 6.88 -4.17
CA CYS A 477 -18.69 6.23 -3.12
C CYS A 477 -19.29 6.48 -1.72
N THR A 478 -19.44 5.44 -0.91
CA THR A 478 -20.02 5.48 0.44
C THR A 478 -19.20 6.29 1.46
N HIS A 479 -17.97 6.68 1.13
CA HIS A 479 -17.14 7.57 1.96
C HIS A 479 -17.60 9.04 1.87
N LEU A 480 -17.34 9.71 0.74
CA LEU A 480 -17.61 11.15 0.54
C LEU A 480 -18.30 11.45 -0.81
N LYS A 481 -19.04 10.47 -1.36
CA LYS A 481 -19.93 10.62 -2.52
C LYS A 481 -19.26 11.02 -3.84
N CYS A 482 -17.94 10.84 -3.94
CA CYS A 482 -17.26 10.94 -5.22
C CYS A 482 -17.74 9.85 -6.19
N ILE A 483 -17.84 10.20 -7.47
CA ILE A 483 -18.19 9.25 -8.52
C ILE A 483 -17.04 8.25 -8.71
N ILE A 484 -17.35 6.97 -8.57
CA ILE A 484 -16.41 5.86 -8.78
C ILE A 484 -16.07 5.71 -10.26
N LYS A 485 -14.97 5.00 -10.55
CA LYS A 485 -14.47 4.69 -11.89
C LYS A 485 -14.22 3.19 -12.01
N TRP A 486 -14.48 2.62 -13.19
CA TRP A 486 -14.22 1.21 -13.42
C TRP A 486 -12.73 0.98 -13.67
N ASN A 487 -12.14 0.05 -12.93
CA ASN A 487 -10.81 -0.49 -13.16
C ASN A 487 -10.96 -1.84 -13.87
N ASN A 488 -10.61 -1.87 -15.15
CA ASN A 488 -10.85 -3.05 -15.97
C ASN A 488 -9.84 -4.19 -15.75
N ASP A 489 -8.66 -3.87 -15.21
CA ASP A 489 -7.63 -4.86 -14.87
C ASP A 489 -8.05 -5.69 -13.64
N GLU A 490 -8.37 -5.00 -12.55
CA GLU A 490 -8.68 -5.62 -11.27
C GLU A 490 -10.18 -5.94 -11.11
N LYS A 491 -11.00 -5.54 -12.08
CA LYS A 491 -12.46 -5.67 -12.06
C LYS A 491 -13.05 -5.06 -10.78
N SER A 492 -12.71 -3.80 -10.52
CA SER A 492 -13.14 -3.08 -9.33
C SER A 492 -13.69 -1.70 -9.66
N TRP A 493 -14.50 -1.17 -8.76
CA TRP A 493 -14.85 0.25 -8.76
C TRP A 493 -13.88 1.01 -7.87
N ASP A 494 -13.16 1.96 -8.44
CA ASP A 494 -12.12 2.73 -7.76
C ASP A 494 -12.62 4.17 -7.56
N CYS A 495 -12.54 4.68 -6.33
CA CYS A 495 -12.91 6.04 -5.97
C CYS A 495 -11.70 6.97 -6.13
N PRO A 496 -11.71 7.88 -7.12
CA PRO A 496 -10.55 8.68 -7.46
C PRO A 496 -10.24 9.83 -6.48
N CYS A 497 -11.10 10.05 -5.48
CA CYS A 497 -10.86 11.08 -4.47
C CYS A 497 -9.92 10.62 -3.35
N HIS A 498 -10.18 9.43 -2.78
CA HIS A 498 -9.51 8.97 -1.55
C HIS A 498 -9.11 7.50 -1.61
N GLY A 499 -9.25 6.82 -2.76
CA GLY A 499 -8.77 5.45 -2.96
C GLY A 499 -9.65 4.34 -2.39
N SER A 500 -10.92 4.61 -2.08
CA SER A 500 -11.85 3.52 -1.76
C SER A 500 -12.05 2.62 -2.96
N ARG A 501 -12.05 1.31 -2.77
CA ARG A 501 -12.24 0.34 -3.84
C ARG A 501 -13.32 -0.66 -3.47
N PHE A 502 -14.08 -1.08 -4.48
CA PHE A 502 -15.21 -1.99 -4.32
C PHE A 502 -15.15 -3.10 -5.38
N THR A 503 -15.63 -4.30 -5.05
CA THR A 503 -15.84 -5.38 -6.02
C THR A 503 -16.91 -5.00 -7.06
N PRO A 504 -17.10 -5.79 -8.14
CA PRO A 504 -18.15 -5.50 -9.12
C PRO A 504 -19.57 -5.45 -8.53
N ASP A 505 -19.82 -6.23 -7.47
CA ASP A 505 -21.07 -6.25 -6.69
C ASP A 505 -21.09 -5.24 -5.54
N GLY A 506 -20.14 -4.30 -5.48
CA GLY A 506 -20.17 -3.16 -4.58
C GLY A 506 -19.63 -3.39 -3.17
N LYS A 507 -19.07 -4.56 -2.86
CA LYS A 507 -18.47 -4.81 -1.55
C LYS A 507 -17.17 -4.05 -1.38
N VAL A 508 -16.94 -3.45 -0.21
CA VAL A 508 -15.68 -2.75 0.08
C VAL A 508 -14.52 -3.74 0.09
N ILE A 509 -13.45 -3.42 -0.64
CA ILE A 509 -12.18 -4.16 -0.60
C ILE A 509 -10.99 -3.30 -0.20
N ASN A 510 -11.15 -1.97 -0.23
CA ASN A 510 -10.17 -1.03 0.31
C ASN A 510 -10.86 0.24 0.82
N GLY A 511 -10.44 0.73 1.99
CA GLY A 511 -10.94 1.96 2.61
C GLY A 511 -10.55 3.24 1.85
N PRO A 512 -10.97 4.43 2.33
CA PRO A 512 -11.59 4.69 3.63
C PRO A 512 -13.12 4.43 3.71
N ALA A 513 -13.78 4.04 2.61
CA ALA A 513 -15.14 3.52 2.69
C ALA A 513 -15.18 2.32 3.65
N ASN A 514 -16.22 2.22 4.47
CA ASN A 514 -16.43 1.13 5.42
C ASN A 514 -17.85 0.55 5.32
N VAL A 515 -18.51 0.83 4.20
CA VAL A 515 -19.87 0.41 3.89
C VAL A 515 -19.93 0.09 2.41
N ASP A 516 -20.51 -1.04 2.06
CA ASP A 516 -20.71 -1.47 0.68
C ASP A 516 -21.58 -0.49 -0.11
N LEU A 517 -21.35 -0.42 -1.42
CA LEU A 517 -22.25 0.25 -2.34
C LEU A 517 -23.58 -0.52 -2.39
N PRO A 518 -24.73 0.17 -2.39
CA PRO A 518 -26.01 -0.46 -2.72
C PRO A 518 -25.90 -1.19 -4.07
N HIS A 519 -26.30 -2.45 -4.10
CA HIS A 519 -26.10 -3.35 -5.23
C HIS A 519 -27.42 -4.01 -5.67
N HIS A 520 -27.57 -4.17 -6.99
CA HIS A 520 -28.65 -4.88 -7.63
C HIS A 520 -28.09 -5.74 -8.78
N VAL A 521 -28.72 -6.90 -9.03
CA VAL A 521 -28.36 -7.79 -10.14
C VAL A 521 -29.56 -7.99 -11.04
N GLU A 522 -29.35 -7.82 -12.34
CA GLU A 522 -30.34 -8.05 -13.38
C GLU A 522 -29.74 -8.90 -14.50
N LYS A 523 -30.52 -9.78 -15.14
CA LYS A 523 -30.05 -10.56 -16.29
C LYS A 523 -30.42 -9.85 -17.58
N LEU A 524 -29.47 -9.67 -18.48
CA LEU A 524 -29.75 -9.20 -19.84
C LEU A 524 -30.47 -10.31 -20.62
N ASP A 525 -31.77 -10.18 -20.79
CA ASP A 525 -32.53 -10.96 -21.76
C ASP A 525 -32.29 -10.42 -23.18
N ASN A 526 -32.29 -11.30 -24.20
CA ASN A 526 -31.97 -11.00 -25.61
C ASN A 526 -32.96 -10.04 -26.33
N GLY A 527 -33.65 -9.16 -25.62
CA GLY A 527 -34.75 -8.32 -26.12
C GLY A 527 -34.64 -6.82 -25.86
N PHE A 528 -33.49 -6.31 -25.38
CA PHE A 528 -33.21 -4.88 -25.24
C PHE A 528 -32.19 -4.38 -26.26
#